data_AF-A0A7S3EMW7-F1
#
_entry.id   AF-A0A7S3EMW7-F1
#
_cell.length_a   1.000
_cell.length_b   1.000
_cell.length_c   1.000
_cell.angle_alpha   90.00
_cell.angle_beta   90.00
_cell.angle_gamma   90.00
#
_symmetry.space_group_name_H-M   'P 1'
#
loop_
_entity.id
_entity.type
_entity.pdbx_description
1 polymer ?
#
loop_
_entity_poly.entity_id
_entity_poly.type
_entity_poly.pdbx_seq_one_letter_code
_entity_poly.pdbx_strand_id
1 'polypeptide(L)'
;MDEVDGMSAGDRGGVQELISIIKSTRVPIICIANDDGHPKVRSLANHCLKLKFRRPMVSQVRRRLKYICDREGFRNMSPEVLDEVAEACHGDIRQMINMLQSWQARKQSVSQAEAKGYLSSEGKGFQQQPIFDLFKVFFEKNADIYQRLDKYFMDPDLVPLMVQENYVHFSAAEDIDKLAKATDLMSMADIGNKQLRESSRW
;
A
#
# COMPACT_ATOMS: atom_id res chain seq x y z
N MET A 1 7.38 -16.22 19.89
CA MET A 1 6.15 -15.41 19.91
C MET A 1 6.14 -14.56 18.67
N ASP A 2 5.20 -14.80 17.77
CA ASP A 2 5.06 -14.03 16.53
C ASP A 2 4.03 -12.90 16.73
N GLU A 3 4.10 -11.84 15.93
CA GLU A 3 3.17 -10.71 15.92
C GLU A 3 2.90 -10.06 17.30
N VAL A 4 3.96 -9.81 18.09
CA VAL A 4 3.80 -9.29 19.47
C VAL A 4 3.27 -7.86 19.54
N ASP A 5 3.31 -7.10 18.44
CA ASP A 5 2.66 -5.80 18.28
C ASP A 5 1.15 -5.90 18.00
N GLY A 6 0.68 -7.07 17.55
CA GLY A 6 -0.71 -7.37 17.27
C GLY A 6 -1.56 -7.68 18.51
N MET A 7 -0.96 -7.83 19.70
CA MET A 7 -1.69 -8.12 20.94
C MET A 7 -2.81 -7.08 21.19
N SER A 8 -4.04 -7.56 21.29
CA SER A 8 -5.25 -6.74 21.22
C SER A 8 -5.96 -6.62 22.57
N ALA A 9 -7.17 -6.06 22.60
CA ALA A 9 -7.97 -5.93 23.83
C ALA A 9 -8.32 -7.29 24.47
N GLY A 10 -8.25 -8.39 23.72
CA GLY A 10 -8.36 -9.75 24.25
C GLY A 10 -7.16 -10.19 25.09
N ASP A 11 -6.00 -9.55 24.91
CA ASP A 11 -4.72 -9.93 25.51
C ASP A 11 -4.30 -8.95 26.62
N ARG A 12 -5.26 -8.44 27.39
CA ARG A 12 -4.97 -7.51 28.50
C ARG A 12 -3.97 -8.16 29.47
N GLY A 13 -2.82 -7.52 29.62
CA GLY A 13 -1.73 -8.01 30.47
C GLY A 13 -0.77 -9.01 29.80
N GLY A 14 -1.03 -9.46 28.57
CA GLY A 14 -0.19 -10.44 27.87
C GLY A 14 1.27 -9.99 27.71
N VAL A 15 1.49 -8.71 27.40
CA VAL A 15 2.85 -8.12 27.34
C VAL A 15 3.56 -8.18 28.69
N GLN A 16 2.85 -7.90 29.79
CA GLN A 16 3.46 -7.87 31.14
C GLN A 16 3.83 -9.28 31.59
N GLU A 17 2.97 -10.26 31.34
CA GLU A 17 3.26 -11.66 31.64
C GLU A 17 4.41 -12.20 30.78
N LEU A 18 4.43 -11.86 29.50
CA LEU A 18 5.53 -12.23 28.60
C LEU A 18 6.88 -11.67 29.11
N ILE A 19 6.90 -10.45 29.63
CA ILE A 19 8.09 -9.87 30.26
C ILE A 19 8.52 -10.68 31.50
N SER A 20 7.58 -11.09 32.36
CA SER A 20 7.86 -11.93 33.53
C SER A 20 8.47 -13.28 33.14
N ILE A 21 7.95 -13.89 32.07
CA ILE A 21 8.48 -15.14 31.51
C ILE A 21 9.89 -14.91 30.95
N ILE A 22 10.12 -13.84 30.19
CA ILE A 22 11.44 -13.53 29.62
C ILE A 22 12.52 -13.37 30.71
N LYS A 23 12.15 -12.83 31.87
CA LYS A 23 13.10 -12.65 32.99
C LYS A 23 13.48 -13.95 33.71
N SER A 24 12.63 -14.99 33.64
CA SER A 24 12.78 -16.23 34.41
C SER A 24 13.03 -17.47 33.56
N THR A 25 12.81 -17.37 32.24
CA THR A 25 12.97 -18.48 31.30
C THR A 25 14.41 -18.99 31.25
N ARG A 26 14.55 -20.31 31.09
CA ARG A 26 15.82 -20.97 30.76
C ARG A 26 15.93 -21.34 29.28
N VAL A 27 14.86 -21.07 28.51
CA VAL A 27 14.76 -21.35 27.08
C VAL A 27 14.78 -20.02 26.33
N PRO A 28 15.58 -19.87 25.26
CA PRO A 28 15.63 -18.64 24.48
C PRO A 28 14.27 -18.34 23.85
N ILE A 29 13.78 -17.12 24.05
CA ILE A 29 12.52 -16.64 23.47
C ILE A 29 12.84 -15.67 22.34
N ILE A 30 12.28 -15.95 21.17
CA ILE A 30 12.34 -15.06 20.01
C ILE A 30 10.96 -14.40 19.86
N CYS A 31 10.97 -13.06 19.88
CA CYS A 31 9.79 -12.23 19.65
C CYS A 31 9.92 -11.54 18.29
N ILE A 32 8.87 -11.60 17.48
CA ILE A 32 8.79 -10.96 16.16
C ILE A 32 7.71 -9.89 16.22
N ALA A 33 8.03 -8.68 15.75
CA ALA A 33 7.13 -7.53 15.67
C ALA A 33 7.40 -6.78 14.36
N ASN A 34 6.37 -6.14 13.80
CA ASN A 34 6.54 -5.26 12.64
C ASN A 34 7.07 -3.88 13.05
N ASP A 35 6.61 -3.34 14.18
CA ASP A 35 7.04 -2.03 14.70
C ASP A 35 7.53 -2.09 16.15
N ASP A 36 8.83 -1.84 16.36
CA ASP A 36 9.45 -1.78 17.70
C ASP A 36 9.22 -0.44 18.43
N GLY A 37 8.72 0.57 17.72
CA GLY A 37 8.29 1.87 18.26
C GLY A 37 6.87 1.86 18.83
N HIS A 38 6.08 0.84 18.51
CA HIS A 38 4.69 0.77 18.94
C HIS A 38 4.58 0.78 20.48
N PRO A 39 3.72 1.61 21.10
CA PRO A 39 3.64 1.75 22.57
C PRO A 39 3.45 0.44 23.32
N LYS A 40 2.73 -0.52 22.70
CA LYS A 40 2.50 -1.87 23.27
C LYS A 40 3.76 -2.74 23.35
N VAL A 41 4.71 -2.56 22.43
CA VAL A 41 5.94 -3.37 22.35
C VAL A 41 7.12 -2.65 22.99
N ARG A 42 7.05 -1.33 23.15
CA ARG A 42 8.14 -0.52 23.73
C ARG A 42 8.60 -1.01 25.11
N SER A 43 7.69 -1.47 25.96
CA SER A 43 8.03 -2.04 27.28
C SER A 43 8.73 -3.40 27.16
N LEU A 44 8.28 -4.27 26.24
CA LEU A 44 8.87 -5.57 25.96
C LEU A 44 10.28 -5.42 25.36
N ALA A 45 10.44 -4.47 24.43
CA ALA A 45 11.68 -4.23 23.71
C ALA A 45 12.85 -3.81 24.62
N ASN A 46 12.59 -3.33 25.85
CA ASN A 46 13.62 -3.02 26.84
C ASN A 46 14.21 -4.27 27.52
N HIS A 47 13.55 -5.42 27.40
CA HIS A 47 13.96 -6.69 27.99
C HIS A 47 14.48 -7.69 26.95
N CYS A 48 14.64 -7.28 25.69
CA CYS A 48 15.05 -8.13 24.58
C CYS A 48 16.24 -7.54 23.82
N LEU A 49 17.02 -8.40 23.18
CA LEU A 49 18.01 -7.98 22.17
C LEU A 49 17.26 -7.54 20.89
N LYS A 50 17.50 -6.31 20.44
CA LYS A 50 16.85 -5.76 19.24
C LYS A 50 17.61 -6.16 17.98
N LEU A 51 16.98 -6.96 17.12
CA LEU A 51 17.48 -7.31 15.80
C LEU A 51 16.58 -6.68 14.74
N LYS A 52 17.05 -5.61 14.09
CA LYS A 52 16.25 -4.88 13.08
C LYS A 52 16.45 -5.49 11.71
N PHE A 53 15.36 -6.01 11.13
CA PHE A 53 15.32 -6.43 9.74
C PHE A 53 15.04 -5.21 8.87
N ARG A 54 15.86 -5.01 7.84
CA ARG A 54 15.65 -3.96 6.83
C ARG A 54 15.11 -4.59 5.56
N ARG A 55 14.39 -3.80 4.78
CA ARG A 55 13.98 -4.21 3.44
C ARG A 55 15.23 -4.56 2.63
N PRO A 56 15.27 -5.75 2.01
CA PRO A 56 16.41 -6.18 1.22
C PRO A 56 16.56 -5.29 -0.02
N MET A 57 17.80 -5.14 -0.49
CA MET A 57 18.05 -4.40 -1.73
C MET A 57 17.56 -5.20 -2.94
N VAL A 58 17.08 -4.50 -3.96
CA VAL A 58 16.61 -5.11 -5.23
C VAL A 58 17.64 -6.09 -5.79
N SER A 59 18.93 -5.72 -5.77
CA SER A 59 20.04 -6.59 -6.23
C SER A 59 20.17 -7.90 -5.46
N GLN A 60 19.88 -7.90 -4.15
CA GLN A 60 19.91 -9.10 -3.30
C GLN A 60 18.73 -10.01 -3.61
N VAL A 61 17.55 -9.42 -3.81
CA VAL A 61 16.31 -10.17 -4.06
C VAL A 61 16.28 -10.73 -5.48
N ARG A 62 16.74 -9.99 -6.49
CA ARG A 62 16.79 -10.43 -7.90
C ARG A 62 17.44 -11.80 -8.06
N ARG A 63 18.58 -12.05 -7.40
CA ARG A 63 19.26 -13.36 -7.47
C ARG A 63 18.38 -14.48 -6.93
N ARG A 64 17.66 -14.22 -5.84
CA ARG A 64 16.75 -15.19 -5.23
C ARG A 64 15.51 -15.43 -6.10
N LEU A 65 14.91 -14.38 -6.66
CA LEU A 65 13.77 -14.50 -7.57
C LEU A 65 14.17 -15.27 -8.83
N LYS A 66 15.32 -14.96 -9.43
CA LYS A 66 15.82 -15.70 -10.59
C LYS A 66 15.98 -17.19 -10.29
N TYR A 67 16.59 -17.53 -9.15
CA TYR A 67 16.71 -18.92 -8.73
C TYR A 67 15.37 -19.63 -8.62
N ILE A 68 14.36 -18.97 -8.05
CA ILE A 68 12.99 -19.51 -7.95
C ILE A 68 12.40 -19.70 -9.35
N CYS A 69 12.46 -18.69 -10.21
CA CYS A 69 11.93 -18.77 -11.57
C CYS A 69 12.56 -19.91 -12.39
N ASP A 70 13.88 -20.08 -12.29
CA ASP A 70 14.62 -21.13 -13.00
C ASP A 70 14.22 -22.54 -12.50
N ARG A 71 13.91 -22.69 -11.20
CA ARG A 71 13.44 -23.96 -10.59
C ARG A 71 11.98 -24.27 -10.92
N GLU A 72 11.16 -23.24 -11.03
CA GLU A 72 9.72 -23.32 -11.29
C GLU A 72 9.40 -23.41 -12.80
N GLY A 73 10.42 -23.45 -13.66
CA GLY A 73 10.24 -23.66 -15.10
C GLY A 73 9.75 -22.43 -15.86
N PHE A 74 9.98 -21.23 -15.32
CA PHE A 74 9.75 -20.00 -16.08
C PHE A 74 10.70 -19.93 -17.27
N ARG A 75 10.16 -19.70 -18.46
CA ARG A 75 10.95 -19.56 -19.67
C ARG A 75 11.42 -18.11 -19.81
N ASN A 76 12.73 -17.90 -19.72
CA ASN A 76 13.43 -16.64 -20.04
C ASN A 76 12.96 -15.40 -19.26
N MET A 77 13.00 -15.43 -17.93
CA MET A 77 12.81 -14.22 -17.11
C MET A 77 14.03 -13.30 -17.20
N SER A 78 13.84 -12.08 -17.71
CA SER A 78 14.89 -11.08 -17.82
C SER A 78 15.18 -10.44 -16.44
N PRO A 79 16.43 -10.01 -16.18
CA PRO A 79 16.79 -9.30 -14.94
C PRO A 79 15.94 -8.05 -14.69
N GLU A 80 15.60 -7.31 -15.75
CA GLU A 80 14.84 -6.06 -15.69
C GLU A 80 13.42 -6.32 -15.19
N VAL A 81 12.78 -7.40 -15.63
CA VAL A 81 11.45 -7.80 -15.13
C VAL A 81 11.50 -8.12 -13.64
N LEU A 82 12.54 -8.80 -13.18
CA LEU A 82 12.69 -9.14 -11.76
C LEU A 82 12.96 -7.90 -10.89
N ASP A 83 13.67 -6.91 -11.44
CA ASP A 83 13.89 -5.62 -10.79
C ASP A 83 12.57 -4.83 -10.70
N GLU A 84 11.79 -4.76 -11.78
CA GLU A 84 10.45 -4.15 -11.79
C GLU A 84 9.49 -4.81 -10.77
N VAL A 85 9.51 -6.14 -10.67
CA VAL A 85 8.77 -6.89 -9.65
C VAL A 85 9.20 -6.51 -8.23
N ALA A 86 10.51 -6.41 -8.00
CA ALA A 86 11.04 -6.08 -6.68
C ALA A 86 10.71 -4.64 -6.25
N GLU A 87 10.71 -3.70 -7.20
CA GLU A 87 10.30 -2.32 -7.00
C GLU A 87 8.81 -2.20 -6.71
N ALA A 88 7.97 -2.91 -7.48
CA ALA A 88 6.51 -2.89 -7.31
C ALA A 88 6.05 -3.46 -5.97
N CYS A 89 6.75 -4.47 -5.44
CA CYS A 89 6.47 -5.04 -4.12
C CYS A 89 7.19 -4.31 -2.97
N HIS A 90 7.87 -3.19 -3.26
CA HIS A 90 8.59 -2.37 -2.28
C HIS A 90 9.51 -3.17 -1.34
N GLY A 91 10.17 -4.23 -1.82
CA GLY A 91 11.05 -5.05 -0.98
C GLY A 91 10.37 -6.12 -0.12
N ASP A 92 9.05 -6.35 -0.26
CA ASP A 92 8.38 -7.51 0.36
C ASP A 92 8.59 -8.77 -0.49
N ILE A 93 9.48 -9.66 -0.02
CA ILE A 93 9.80 -10.92 -0.71
C ILE A 93 8.58 -11.85 -0.82
N ARG A 94 7.69 -11.87 0.19
CA ARG A 94 6.50 -12.73 0.20
C ARG A 94 5.55 -12.30 -0.91
N GLN A 95 5.31 -10.99 -1.03
CA GLN A 95 4.48 -10.42 -2.09
C GLN A 95 5.08 -10.72 -3.47
N MET A 96 6.39 -10.59 -3.64
CA MET A 96 7.07 -10.92 -4.90
C MET A 96 6.87 -12.39 -5.30
N ILE A 97 7.02 -13.32 -4.35
CA ILE A 97 6.83 -14.75 -4.61
C ILE A 97 5.36 -15.04 -4.97
N ASN A 98 4.41 -14.47 -4.24
CA ASN A 98 2.98 -14.65 -4.53
C ASN A 98 2.60 -14.11 -5.91
N MET A 99 3.21 -12.98 -6.31
CA MET A 99 2.99 -12.41 -7.64
C MET A 99 3.58 -13.31 -8.73
N LEU A 100 4.82 -13.80 -8.55
CA LEU A 100 5.42 -14.77 -9.49
C LEU A 100 4.58 -16.04 -9.60
N GLN A 101 4.10 -16.60 -8.48
CA GLN A 101 3.21 -17.75 -8.48
C GLN A 101 1.93 -17.48 -9.29
N SER A 102 1.35 -16.29 -9.15
CA SER A 102 0.17 -15.87 -9.91
C SER A 102 0.46 -15.79 -11.42
N TRP A 103 1.66 -15.37 -11.80
CA TRP A 103 2.07 -15.29 -13.20
C TRP A 103 2.29 -16.68 -13.81
N GLN A 104 2.96 -17.58 -13.08
CA GLN A 104 3.20 -18.97 -13.50
C GLN A 104 1.90 -19.72 -13.78
N ALA A 105 0.89 -19.51 -12.92
CA ALA A 105 -0.43 -20.12 -13.08
C ALA A 105 -1.14 -19.69 -14.37
N ARG A 106 -0.82 -18.50 -14.92
CA ARG A 106 -1.39 -17.99 -16.16
C ARG A 106 -0.59 -18.41 -17.39
N LYS A 107 0.75 -18.27 -17.35
CA LYS A 107 1.65 -18.62 -18.47
C LYS A 107 3.05 -18.96 -17.97
N GLN A 108 3.73 -19.90 -18.64
CA GLN A 108 5.11 -20.29 -18.35
C GLN A 108 6.17 -19.27 -18.84
N SER A 109 5.81 -18.32 -19.71
CA SER A 109 6.71 -17.28 -20.22
C SER A 109 6.05 -15.92 -20.03
N VAL A 110 6.78 -14.97 -19.45
CA VAL A 110 6.33 -13.59 -19.26
C VAL A 110 7.31 -12.68 -19.98
N SER A 111 6.86 -12.02 -21.05
CA SER A 111 7.65 -10.97 -21.70
C SER A 111 7.68 -9.69 -20.84
N GLN A 112 8.65 -8.80 -21.07
CA GLN A 112 8.73 -7.55 -20.32
C GLN A 112 7.48 -6.66 -20.50
N ALA A 113 6.89 -6.64 -21.69
CA ALA A 113 5.64 -5.90 -21.94
C ALA A 113 4.46 -6.50 -21.17
N GLU A 114 4.36 -7.83 -21.11
CA GLU A 114 3.34 -8.51 -20.31
C GLU A 114 3.57 -8.32 -18.82
N ALA A 115 4.82 -8.36 -18.34
CA ALA A 115 5.16 -8.06 -16.94
C ALA A 115 4.70 -6.66 -16.57
N LYS A 116 4.98 -5.64 -17.39
CA LYS A 116 4.45 -4.28 -17.20
C LYS A 116 2.93 -4.24 -17.20
N GLY A 117 2.28 -5.01 -18.08
CA GLY A 117 0.83 -5.15 -18.12
C GLY A 117 0.25 -5.75 -16.83
N TYR A 118 0.87 -6.81 -16.30
CA TYR A 118 0.50 -7.44 -15.04
C TYR A 118 0.76 -6.52 -13.86
N LEU A 119 1.93 -5.89 -13.79
CA LEU A 119 2.25 -4.88 -12.78
C LEU A 119 1.27 -3.70 -12.84
N SER A 120 0.82 -3.32 -14.04
CA SER A 120 -0.17 -2.24 -14.22
C SER A 120 -1.61 -2.66 -13.95
N SER A 121 -1.93 -3.96 -13.90
CA SER A 121 -3.31 -4.47 -13.70
C SER A 121 -3.48 -5.06 -12.30
N GLU A 122 -2.53 -5.85 -11.83
CA GLU A 122 -2.41 -6.31 -10.45
C GLU A 122 -1.97 -5.17 -9.53
N GLY A 123 -1.14 -4.26 -10.03
CA GLY A 123 -0.91 -2.97 -9.38
C GLY A 123 -2.13 -2.06 -9.43
N LYS A 124 -3.12 -2.23 -10.32
CA LYS A 124 -4.39 -1.47 -10.15
C LYS A 124 -5.27 -2.03 -9.03
N GLY A 125 -5.08 -3.30 -8.64
CA GLY A 125 -5.76 -3.89 -7.49
C GLY A 125 -5.11 -3.60 -6.14
N PHE A 126 -3.85 -3.12 -6.13
CA PHE A 126 -3.07 -2.93 -4.89
C PHE A 126 -2.20 -1.66 -4.83
N GLN A 127 -1.94 -1.01 -5.96
CA GLN A 127 -1.38 0.35 -5.98
C GLN A 127 -2.56 1.30 -5.91
N GLN A 128 -2.70 1.92 -4.74
CA GLN A 128 -3.15 3.30 -4.71
C GLN A 128 -2.29 4.03 -5.74
N GLN A 129 -2.87 4.43 -6.88
CA GLN A 129 -2.15 5.36 -7.75
C GLN A 129 -1.78 6.55 -6.87
N PRO A 130 -0.58 7.12 -7.03
CA PRO A 130 -0.18 8.28 -6.25
C PRO A 130 -1.32 9.29 -6.30
N ILE A 131 -1.75 9.80 -5.15
CA ILE A 131 -2.90 10.71 -5.08
C ILE A 131 -2.78 11.88 -6.07
N PHE A 132 -1.53 12.30 -6.33
CA PHE A 132 -1.19 13.33 -7.31
C PHE A 132 -1.61 13.02 -8.74
N ASP A 133 -1.76 11.76 -9.11
CA ASP A 133 -2.22 11.34 -10.43
C ASP A 133 -3.74 11.12 -10.46
N LEU A 134 -4.35 10.80 -9.32
CA LEU A 134 -5.79 10.60 -9.20
C LEU A 134 -6.58 11.89 -9.46
N PHE A 135 -6.16 13.01 -8.87
CA PHE A 135 -6.95 14.24 -8.95
C PHE A 135 -6.82 14.99 -10.30
N LYS A 136 -5.76 14.74 -11.08
CA LYS A 136 -5.50 15.45 -12.35
C LYS A 136 -6.66 15.30 -13.34
N VAL A 137 -7.29 14.11 -13.39
CA VAL A 137 -8.40 13.82 -14.31
C VAL A 137 -9.61 14.74 -14.12
N PHE A 138 -9.78 15.31 -12.92
CA PHE A 138 -10.88 16.22 -12.61
C PHE A 138 -10.72 17.58 -13.29
N PHE A 139 -9.48 17.95 -13.64
CA PHE A 139 -9.15 19.20 -14.31
C PHE A 139 -8.93 19.05 -15.83
N GLU A 140 -8.96 17.81 -16.34
CA GLU A 140 -8.84 17.53 -17.77
C GLU A 140 -10.15 17.85 -18.50
N LYS A 141 -10.09 18.71 -19.53
CA LYS A 141 -11.27 19.16 -20.30
C LYS A 141 -12.06 18.04 -20.97
N ASN A 142 -11.38 16.97 -21.39
CA ASN A 142 -11.96 15.88 -22.19
C ASN A 142 -12.13 14.56 -21.42
N ALA A 143 -11.95 14.57 -20.10
CA ALA A 143 -12.14 13.36 -19.30
C ALA A 143 -13.63 13.00 -19.19
N ASP A 144 -13.92 11.73 -19.41
CA ASP A 144 -15.27 11.19 -19.28
C ASP A 144 -15.73 11.14 -17.80
N ILE A 145 -17.04 11.26 -17.57
CA ILE A 145 -17.60 11.24 -16.22
C ILE A 145 -17.33 9.91 -15.52
N TYR A 146 -17.41 8.80 -16.25
CA TYR A 146 -17.13 7.46 -15.70
C TYR A 146 -15.67 7.34 -15.27
N GLN A 147 -14.74 7.88 -16.06
CA GLN A 147 -13.32 7.90 -15.69
C GLN A 147 -13.07 8.72 -14.42
N ARG A 148 -13.74 9.88 -14.27
CA ARG A 148 -13.63 10.69 -13.05
C ARG A 148 -14.21 9.99 -11.83
N LEU A 149 -15.35 9.31 -11.98
CA LEU A 149 -15.95 8.51 -10.91
C LEU A 149 -15.04 7.35 -10.50
N ASP A 150 -14.48 6.62 -11.46
CA ASP A 150 -13.54 5.52 -11.18
C ASP A 150 -12.34 6.02 -10.36
N LYS A 151 -11.80 7.22 -10.68
CA LYS A 151 -10.71 7.83 -9.90
C LYS A 151 -11.14 8.30 -8.51
N TYR A 152 -12.35 8.85 -8.38
CA TYR A 152 -12.91 9.23 -7.09
C TYR A 152 -12.97 8.03 -6.14
N PHE A 153 -13.50 6.90 -6.61
CA PHE A 153 -13.68 5.71 -5.78
C PHE A 153 -12.37 4.95 -5.48
N MET A 154 -11.23 5.33 -6.07
CA MET A 154 -9.92 4.80 -5.65
C MET A 154 -9.52 5.31 -4.26
N ASP A 155 -9.85 6.57 -3.93
CA ASP A 155 -9.62 7.15 -2.61
C ASP A 155 -10.64 8.28 -2.34
N PRO A 156 -11.85 7.95 -1.87
CA PRO A 156 -12.93 8.93 -1.65
C PRO A 156 -12.65 9.84 -0.44
N ASP A 157 -11.65 9.54 0.38
CA ASP A 157 -11.26 10.37 1.52
C ASP A 157 -10.30 11.48 1.07
N LEU A 158 -9.31 11.14 0.25
CA LEU A 158 -8.22 12.05 -0.09
C LEU A 158 -8.44 12.81 -1.40
N VAL A 159 -9.13 12.22 -2.39
CA VAL A 159 -9.40 12.88 -3.69
C VAL A 159 -10.16 14.20 -3.53
N PRO A 160 -11.24 14.29 -2.72
CA PRO A 160 -11.95 15.56 -2.52
C PRO A 160 -11.07 16.67 -1.94
N LEU A 161 -10.19 16.32 -1.00
CA LEU A 161 -9.25 17.27 -0.38
C LEU A 161 -8.26 17.80 -1.41
N MET A 162 -7.74 16.93 -2.29
CA MET A 162 -6.83 17.35 -3.34
C MET A 162 -7.50 18.22 -4.40
N VAL A 163 -8.75 17.93 -4.75
CA VAL A 163 -9.52 18.79 -5.65
C VAL A 163 -9.76 20.15 -4.99
N GLN A 164 -10.13 20.19 -3.71
CA GLN A 164 -10.35 21.42 -2.93
C GLN A 164 -9.09 22.29 -2.84
N GLU A 165 -7.92 21.69 -2.65
CA GLU A 165 -6.67 22.46 -2.57
C GLU A 165 -6.28 23.04 -3.94
N ASN A 166 -6.57 22.32 -5.03
CA ASN A 166 -5.98 22.63 -6.34
C ASN A 166 -6.93 23.34 -7.31
N TYR A 167 -8.26 23.32 -7.11
CA TYR A 167 -9.20 23.87 -8.11
C TYR A 167 -9.02 25.36 -8.40
N VAL A 168 -8.49 26.13 -7.44
CA VAL A 168 -8.16 27.56 -7.59
C VAL A 168 -6.95 27.79 -8.51
N HIS A 169 -6.05 26.80 -8.63
CA HIS A 169 -4.81 26.91 -9.40
C HIS A 169 -4.95 26.47 -10.86
N PHE A 170 -6.04 25.79 -11.22
CA PHE A 170 -6.29 25.37 -12.60
C PHE A 170 -6.97 26.48 -13.41
N SER A 171 -6.74 26.47 -14.73
CA SER A 171 -7.10 27.51 -15.71
C SER A 171 -8.58 27.94 -15.77
N ALA A 172 -9.46 27.34 -14.97
CA ALA A 172 -10.81 27.84 -14.73
C ALA A 172 -10.85 29.08 -13.81
N ALA A 173 -9.74 29.44 -13.16
CA ALA A 173 -9.61 30.59 -12.27
C ALA A 173 -9.65 31.97 -12.97
N GLU A 174 -9.64 32.02 -14.31
CA GLU A 174 -9.82 33.28 -15.05
C GLU A 174 -11.25 33.81 -14.99
N ASP A 175 -12.22 32.97 -14.60
CA ASP A 175 -13.64 33.30 -14.50
C ASP A 175 -14.12 33.15 -13.05
N ILE A 176 -14.27 34.29 -12.36
CA ILE A 176 -14.68 34.37 -10.96
C ILE A 176 -16.04 33.69 -10.73
N ASP A 177 -16.95 33.75 -11.69
CA ASP A 177 -18.28 33.13 -11.56
C ASP A 177 -18.19 31.60 -11.59
N LYS A 178 -17.27 31.05 -12.39
CA LYS A 178 -17.01 29.60 -12.39
C LYS A 178 -16.34 29.16 -11.09
N LEU A 179 -15.43 29.97 -10.57
CA LEU A 179 -14.77 29.68 -9.30
C LEU A 179 -15.78 29.68 -8.14
N ALA A 180 -16.65 30.68 -8.08
CA ALA A 180 -17.72 30.76 -7.07
C ALA A 180 -18.63 29.52 -7.11
N LYS A 181 -19.06 29.11 -8.31
CA LYS A 181 -19.85 27.88 -8.50
C LYS A 181 -19.11 26.64 -8.03
N ALA A 182 -17.80 26.52 -8.31
CA ALA A 182 -17.00 25.40 -7.85
C ALA A 182 -16.90 25.38 -6.32
N THR A 183 -16.70 26.53 -5.68
CA THR A 183 -16.67 26.66 -4.21
C THR A 183 -18.00 26.26 -3.58
N ASP A 184 -19.14 26.70 -4.14
CA ASP A 184 -20.47 26.30 -3.67
C ASP A 184 -20.68 24.78 -3.78
N LEU A 185 -20.28 24.18 -4.91
CA LEU A 185 -20.37 22.72 -5.10
C LEU A 185 -19.49 21.95 -4.11
N MET A 186 -18.30 22.44 -3.81
CA MET A 186 -17.42 21.84 -2.80
C MET A 186 -18.03 21.95 -1.39
N SER A 187 -18.69 23.07 -1.07
CA SER A 187 -19.42 23.22 0.20
C SER A 187 -20.59 22.24 0.31
N MET A 188 -21.36 22.06 -0.77
CA MET A 188 -22.44 21.07 -0.81
C MET A 188 -21.91 19.63 -0.67
N ALA A 189 -20.77 19.32 -1.30
CA ALA A 189 -20.13 18.02 -1.20
C ALA A 189 -19.69 17.69 0.23
N ASP A 190 -19.18 18.68 0.98
CA ASP A 190 -18.80 18.50 2.39
C ASP A 190 -20.00 18.15 3.27
N ILE A 191 -21.13 18.86 3.10
CA ILE A 191 -22.39 18.54 3.79
C ILE A 191 -22.85 17.11 3.48
N GLY A 192 -22.78 16.71 2.21
CA GLY A 192 -23.12 15.34 1.78
C GLY A 192 -22.20 14.29 2.39
N ASN A 193 -20.88 14.51 2.38
CA ASN A 193 -19.89 13.60 2.96
C ASN A 193 -20.10 13.44 4.47
N LYS A 194 -20.39 14.54 5.18
CA LYS A 194 -20.74 14.51 6.60
C LYS A 194 -21.97 13.64 6.87
N GLN A 195 -23.05 13.85 6.13
CA GLN A 195 -24.29 13.08 6.29
C GLN A 195 -24.06 11.58 5.99
N LEU A 196 -23.26 11.28 4.96
CA LEU A 196 -22.92 9.92 4.58
C LEU A 196 -22.18 9.18 5.70
N ARG A 197 -21.20 9.83 6.33
CA ARG A 197 -20.43 9.27 7.45
C ARG A 197 -21.25 9.14 8.72
N GLU A 198 -22.04 10.16 9.08
CA GLU A 198 -22.90 10.12 10.27
C GLU A 198 -23.97 9.03 10.18
N SER A 199 -24.49 8.77 8.99
CA SER A 199 -25.53 7.76 8.76
C SER A 199 -25.01 6.38 8.34
N SER A 200 -23.70 6.25 8.07
CA SER A 200 -23.07 5.02 7.54
C SER A 200 -23.76 4.47 6.28
N ARG A 201 -24.18 5.35 5.36
CA ARG A 201 -24.88 5.01 4.11
C ARG A 201 -23.98 5.19 2.90
N TRP A 202 -23.09 4.22 2.68
CA TRP A 202 -22.13 4.18 1.57
C TRP A 202 -22.79 3.96 0.21
#